data_AF-A0A524L858-F1
#
_entry.id   AF-A0A524L858-F1
#
_cell.length_a   1.000
_cell.length_b   1.000
_cell.length_c   1.000
_cell.angle_alpha   90.00
_cell.angle_beta   90.00
_cell.angle_gamma   90.00
#
_symmetry.space_group_name_H-M   'P 1'
#
loop_
_entity.id
_entity.type
_entity.pdbx_description
1 polymer ?
#
loop_
_entity_poly.entity_id
_entity_poly.type
_entity_poly.pdbx_seq_one_letter_code
_entity_poly.pdbx_strand_id
1 'polypeptide(L)'
;MVLDKEGATSAIILRLDAGKPVEFPAEFVADIGEKAALTVLHHKDKVVKLFPVASEDIYLLRIEISDLSRNFLKQLNFAFNDAKLSDIIFTTGVCLRGERCYYECYFIP
;
A
#
# COMPACT_ATOMS: atom_id res chain seq x y z
N MET A 1 7.08 -4.38 25.24
CA MET A 1 6.11 -5.49 25.12
C MET A 1 6.90 -6.71 24.65
N VAL A 2 6.50 -7.95 24.94
CA VAL A 2 7.24 -9.12 24.44
C VAL A 2 6.60 -9.55 23.14
N LEU A 3 7.30 -9.36 22.02
CA LEU A 3 6.88 -9.89 20.73
C LEU A 3 7.21 -11.39 20.69
N ASP A 4 6.20 -12.22 20.44
CA ASP A 4 6.43 -13.61 20.06
C ASP A 4 7.00 -13.64 18.64
N LYS A 5 8.18 -14.25 18.50
CA LYS A 5 8.94 -14.38 17.25
C LYS A 5 9.10 -15.83 16.81
N GLU A 6 8.49 -16.80 17.50
CA GLU A 6 8.59 -18.22 17.11
C GLU A 6 7.60 -18.59 16.00
N GLY A 7 6.52 -17.82 15.85
CA GLY A 7 5.48 -18.01 14.83
C GLY A 7 5.72 -17.27 13.52
N ALA A 8 4.87 -17.54 12.52
CA ALA A 8 4.90 -16.87 11.21
C ALA A 8 4.46 -15.39 11.25
N THR A 9 3.97 -14.91 12.40
CA THR A 9 3.40 -13.57 12.55
C THR A 9 3.67 -13.01 13.94
N SER A 10 4.00 -11.73 14.02
CA SER A 10 3.94 -10.95 15.27
C SER A 10 2.83 -9.91 15.15
N ALA A 11 2.06 -9.71 16.23
CA ALA A 11 0.92 -8.78 16.24
C ALA A 11 0.99 -7.86 17.45
N ILE A 12 0.52 -6.62 17.26
CA ILE A 12 0.52 -5.57 18.27
C ILE A 12 -0.83 -4.87 18.29
N ILE A 13 -1.20 -4.29 19.45
CA ILE A 13 -2.38 -3.45 19.56
C ILE A 13 -1.93 -1.99 19.63
N LEU A 14 -2.34 -1.20 18.65
CA LEU A 14 -2.11 0.24 18.62
C LEU A 14 -3.35 0.98 19.14
N ARG A 15 -3.14 2.04 19.92
CA ARG A 15 -4.21 2.94 20.35
C ARG A 15 -4.34 4.08 19.34
N LEU A 16 -5.57 4.33 18.90
CA LEU A 16 -5.88 5.36 17.92
C LEU A 16 -6.65 6.48 18.64
N ASP A 17 -5.96 7.58 18.94
CA ASP A 17 -6.57 8.79 19.49
C ASP A 17 -6.63 9.87 18.40
N ALA A 18 -7.80 10.48 18.22
CA ALA A 18 -7.98 11.50 17.19
C ALA A 18 -7.02 12.68 17.39
N GLY A 19 -6.29 13.04 16.33
CA GLY A 19 -5.33 14.15 16.33
C GLY A 19 -4.00 13.85 17.02
N LYS A 20 -3.77 12.61 17.50
CA LYS A 20 -2.50 12.18 18.08
C LYS A 20 -1.76 11.22 17.14
N PRO A 21 -0.41 11.25 17.16
CA PRO A 21 0.37 10.25 16.45
C PRO A 21 0.13 8.85 17.05
N VAL A 22 0.24 7.84 16.20
CA VAL A 22 0.25 6.43 16.61
C VAL A 22 1.70 5.99 16.73
N GLU A 23 2.08 5.44 17.88
CA GLU A 23 3.45 5.00 18.13
C GLU A 23 3.55 3.48 18.06
N PHE A 24 4.47 3.00 17.21
CA PHE A 24 4.84 1.60 17.17
C PHE A 24 5.88 1.29 18.26
N PRO A 25 5.80 0.13 18.94
CA PRO A 25 6.86 -0.34 19.83
C PRO A 25 8.19 -0.45 19.09
N ALA A 26 9.29 0.00 19.72
CA ALA A 26 10.61 0.04 19.07
C ALA A 26 11.07 -1.33 18.56
N GLU A 27 10.77 -2.39 19.33
CA GLU A 27 11.04 -3.77 18.94
C GLU A 27 10.30 -4.21 17.68
N PHE A 28 9.10 -3.67 17.44
CA PHE A 28 8.29 -3.98 16.27
C PHE A 28 8.79 -3.20 15.04
N VAL A 29 9.20 -1.95 15.23
CA VAL A 29 9.84 -1.15 14.16
C VAL A 29 11.15 -1.79 13.72
N ALA A 30 11.95 -2.31 14.65
CA ALA A 30 13.19 -3.01 14.32
C ALA A 30 12.96 -4.25 13.44
N ASP A 31 11.87 -4.99 13.68
CA ASP A 31 11.52 -6.18 12.87
C ASP A 31 10.95 -5.81 11.48
N ILE A 32 10.39 -4.61 11.30
CA ILE A 32 9.96 -4.10 9.99
C ILE A 32 11.16 -3.85 9.06
N GLY A 33 12.29 -3.38 9.62
CA GLY A 33 13.56 -3.23 8.91
C GLY A 33 13.69 -1.98 8.02
N GLU A 34 12.59 -1.33 7.66
CA GLU A 34 12.59 -0.07 6.89
C GLU A 34 12.31 1.16 7.74
N LYS A 35 12.81 2.31 7.28
CA LYS A 35 12.64 3.61 7.97
C LYS A 35 11.36 4.33 7.60
N ALA A 36 10.74 3.96 6.49
CA ALA A 36 9.52 4.55 5.98
C ALA A 36 8.52 3.46 5.57
N ALA A 37 7.24 3.83 5.52
CA ALA A 37 6.19 2.94 5.07
C ALA A 37 5.06 3.69 4.36
N LEU A 38 4.60 3.15 3.23
CA LEU A 38 3.35 3.56 2.61
C LEU A 38 2.19 3.01 3.43
N THR A 39 1.32 3.90 3.91
CA THR A 39 0.11 3.51 4.65
C THR A 39 -1.13 3.77 3.79
N VAL A 40 -1.89 2.72 3.49
CA VAL A 40 -3.07 2.78 2.62
C VAL A 40 -4.33 2.50 3.44
N LEU A 41 -5.28 3.44 3.44
CA LEU A 41 -6.62 3.25 4.00
C LEU A 41 -7.61 2.84 2.91
N HIS A 42 -8.09 1.61 2.99
CA HIS A 42 -9.20 1.17 2.16
C HIS A 42 -10.52 1.72 2.70
N HIS A 43 -11.07 2.73 2.04
CA HIS A 43 -12.27 3.43 2.54
C HIS A 43 -13.53 2.55 2.65
N LYS A 44 -13.61 1.46 1.86
CA LYS A 44 -14.77 0.56 1.80
C LYS A 44 -14.89 -0.34 3.03
N ASP A 45 -13.79 -0.96 3.44
CA ASP A 45 -13.73 -1.93 4.54
C ASP A 45 -13.06 -1.36 5.80
N LYS A 46 -12.54 -0.13 5.73
CA LYS A 46 -11.80 0.56 6.81
C LYS A 46 -10.54 -0.18 7.22
N VAL A 47 -9.96 -0.96 6.31
CA VAL A 47 -8.68 -1.65 6.54
C VAL A 47 -7.53 -0.70 6.24
N VAL A 48 -6.61 -0.56 7.20
CA VAL A 48 -5.32 0.10 7.01
C VAL A 48 -4.26 -0.96 6.73
N LYS A 49 -3.50 -0.78 5.65
CA LYS A 49 -2.34 -1.60 5.33
C LYS A 49 -1.09 -0.73 5.37
N LEU A 50 -0.02 -1.28 5.93
CA LEU A 50 1.28 -0.64 6.01
C LEU A 50 2.27 -1.46 5.18
N PHE A 51 2.91 -0.82 4.23
CA PHE A 51 3.91 -1.41 3.34
C PHE A 51 5.26 -0.74 3.62
N PRO A 52 6.23 -1.46 4.22
CA PRO A 52 7.59 -0.95 4.40
C PRO A 52 8.20 -0.57 3.05
N VAL A 53 8.89 0.57 2.98
CA VAL A 53 9.51 1.07 1.74
C VAL A 53 10.92 1.58 1.99
N ALA A 54 11.80 1.31 1.03
CA ALA A 54 13.19 1.78 1.06
C ALA A 54 13.36 3.26 0.68
N SER A 55 12.33 3.88 0.11
CA SER A 55 12.33 5.28 -0.33
C SER A 55 11.07 6.01 0.13
N GLU A 56 11.22 7.27 0.51
CA GLU A 56 10.11 8.19 0.80
C GLU A 56 9.55 8.83 -0.49
N ASP A 57 10.26 8.72 -1.61
CA ASP A 57 9.85 9.22 -2.92
C ASP A 57 8.86 8.25 -3.59
N ILE A 58 7.62 8.24 -3.11
CA ILE A 58 6.54 7.38 -3.60
C ILE A 58 5.59 8.17 -4.49
N TYR A 59 5.30 7.64 -5.68
CA TYR A 59 4.44 8.27 -6.68
C TYR A 59 3.11 7.51 -6.77
N LEU A 60 2.02 8.26 -6.95
CA LEU A 60 0.68 7.72 -7.21
C LEU A 60 0.33 7.94 -8.69
N LEU A 61 0.15 6.84 -9.43
CA LEU A 61 -0.54 6.85 -10.71
C LEU A 61 -2.00 6.50 -10.50
N ARG A 62 -2.91 7.41 -10.89
CA ARG A 62 -4.35 7.16 -10.93
C ARG A 62 -4.85 7.27 -12.37
N ILE A 63 -5.48 6.22 -12.86
CA ILE A 63 -6.04 6.14 -14.21
C ILE A 63 -7.55 5.91 -14.09
N GLU A 64 -8.35 6.76 -14.73
CA GLU A 64 -9.77 6.49 -14.92
C GLU A 64 -9.93 5.43 -16.02
N ILE A 65 -10.60 4.34 -15.69
CA ILE A 65 -10.83 3.19 -16.58
C ILE A 65 -12.32 2.93 -16.71
N SER A 66 -12.73 2.35 -17.85
CA SER A 66 -14.09 1.83 -18.03
C SER A 66 -14.33 0.60 -17.17
N ASP A 67 -13.36 -0.30 -17.14
CA ASP A 67 -13.42 -1.59 -16.49
C ASP A 67 -12.02 -2.13 -16.21
N LEU A 68 -11.87 -2.88 -15.11
CA LEU A 68 -10.60 -3.53 -14.76
C LEU A 68 -10.43 -4.84 -15.54
N SER A 69 -10.30 -4.72 -16.87
CA SER A 69 -10.17 -5.88 -17.76
C SER A 69 -8.78 -6.53 -17.68
N ARG A 70 -8.70 -7.83 -18.01
CA ARG A 70 -7.40 -8.52 -18.15
C ARG A 70 -6.51 -7.88 -19.21
N ASN A 71 -7.12 -7.35 -20.28
CA ASN A 71 -6.39 -6.70 -21.36
C ASN A 71 -5.74 -5.39 -20.86
N PHE A 72 -6.49 -4.59 -20.10
CA PHE A 72 -5.95 -3.39 -19.44
C PHE A 72 -4.76 -3.72 -18.55
N LEU A 73 -4.88 -4.71 -17.65
CA LEU A 73 -3.78 -5.14 -16.78
C LEU A 73 -2.55 -5.60 -17.56
N LYS A 74 -2.75 -6.32 -18.68
CA LYS A 74 -1.65 -6.76 -19.53
C LYS A 74 -0.94 -5.58 -20.20
N GLN A 75 -1.69 -4.63 -20.76
CA GLN A 75 -1.12 -3.42 -21.37
C GLN A 75 -0.40 -2.54 -20.36
N LEU A 76 -0.96 -2.41 -19.17
CA LEU A 76 -0.35 -1.67 -18.07
C LEU A 76 1.00 -2.28 -17.67
N ASN A 77 1.07 -3.60 -17.50
CA ASN A 77 2.34 -4.28 -17.23
C ASN A 77 3.38 -4.04 -18.33
N PHE A 78 2.97 -4.02 -19.60
CA PHE A 78 3.89 -3.67 -20.69
C PHE A 78 4.39 -2.24 -20.58
N ALA A 79 3.50 -1.27 -20.35
CA ALA A 79 3.86 0.14 -20.24
C ALA A 79 4.79 0.40 -19.03
N PHE A 80 4.53 -0.24 -17.89
CA PHE A 80 5.35 -0.12 -16.69
C PHE A 80 6.74 -0.71 -16.93
N ASN A 81 6.83 -1.89 -17.54
CA ASN A 81 8.12 -2.50 -17.88
C ASN A 81 8.91 -1.67 -18.90
N ASP A 82 8.26 -1.12 -19.92
CA ASP A 82 8.90 -0.27 -20.93
C ASP A 82 9.43 1.03 -20.32
N ALA A 83 8.65 1.63 -19.42
CA ALA A 83 9.05 2.80 -18.65
C ALA A 83 10.05 2.49 -17.51
N LYS A 84 10.42 1.22 -17.31
CA LYS A 84 11.25 0.73 -16.18
C LYS A 84 10.68 1.05 -14.80
N LEU A 85 9.36 1.23 -14.71
CA LEU A 85 8.62 1.39 -13.46
C LEU A 85 8.31 0.01 -12.89
N SER A 86 9.34 -0.69 -12.41
CA SER A 86 9.18 -2.07 -11.92
C SER A 86 8.85 -2.17 -10.44
N ASP A 87 9.09 -1.12 -9.65
CA ASP A 87 8.96 -1.18 -8.19
C ASP A 87 7.58 -0.72 -7.71
N ILE A 88 6.57 -1.53 -8.07
CA ILE A 88 5.19 -1.34 -7.65
C ILE A 88 5.05 -1.82 -6.19
N ILE A 89 4.71 -0.90 -5.30
CA ILE A 89 4.49 -1.17 -3.88
C ILE A 89 3.06 -1.71 -3.66
N PHE A 90 2.07 -1.04 -4.24
CA PHE A 90 0.66 -1.36 -4.01
C PHE A 90 -0.22 -0.96 -5.19
N THR A 91 -1.22 -1.77 -5.52
CA THR A 91 -2.21 -1.45 -6.54
C THR A 91 -3.63 -1.71 -6.06
N THR A 92 -4.56 -0.90 -6.53
CA THR A 92 -5.99 -1.13 -6.30
C THR A 92 -6.82 -0.70 -7.50
N GLY A 93 -7.83 -1.50 -7.83
CA GLY A 93 -8.84 -1.17 -8.82
C GLY A 93 -10.18 -1.01 -8.12
N VAL A 94 -10.77 0.18 -8.16
CA VAL A 94 -12.04 0.46 -7.48
C VAL A 94 -13.02 1.08 -8.46
N CYS A 95 -14.19 0.45 -8.60
CA CYS A 95 -15.35 1.06 -9.25
C CYS A 95 -16.22 1.74 -8.19
N LEU A 96 -16.37 3.06 -8.31
CA LEU A 96 -17.24 3.85 -7.45
C LEU A 96 -18.70 3.63 -7.87
N ARG A 97 -19.63 3.75 -6.91
CA ARG A 97 -21.06 3.68 -7.20
C ARG A 97 -21.45 4.90 -8.05
N GLY A 98 -21.57 4.72 -9.37
CA GLY A 98 -21.89 5.80 -10.31
C GLY A 98 -20.93 5.93 -11.51
N GLU A 99 -20.39 4.81 -12.01
CA GLU A 99 -19.73 4.65 -13.34
C GLU A 99 -18.21 4.90 -13.44
N ARG A 100 -17.58 5.61 -12.50
CA ARG A 100 -16.13 5.81 -12.58
C ARG A 100 -15.36 4.68 -11.90
N CYS A 101 -14.56 3.95 -12.68
CA CYS A 101 -13.58 3.02 -12.16
C CYS A 101 -12.20 3.67 -12.18
N TYR A 102 -11.44 3.48 -11.12
CA TYR A 102 -10.06 3.96 -11.01
C TYR A 102 -9.14 2.77 -10.82
N TYR A 103 -8.05 2.78 -11.57
CA TYR A 103 -6.86 2.03 -11.23
C TYR A 103 -5.87 2.96 -10.55
N GLU A 104 -5.41 2.57 -9.38
CA GLU A 104 -4.41 3.29 -8.59
C GLU A 104 -3.19 2.39 -8.38
N CYS A 105 -2.01 2.98 -8.54
CA CYS A 105 -0.74 2.32 -8.33
C CYS A 105 0.20 3.25 -7.58
N TYR A 106 0.78 2.73 -6.50
CA TYR A 106 1.85 3.37 -5.73
C TYR A 106 3.16 2.67 -6.06
N PHE A 107 4.16 3.42 -6.48
CA PHE A 107 5.44 2.88 -6.94
C PHE A 107 6.59 3.83 -6.62
N ILE A 108 7.81 3.31 -6.66
CA ILE A 108 9.06 4.08 -6.61
C ILE A 108 9.53 4.28 -8.07
N PRO A 109 9.83 5.52 -8.50
CA PRO A 109 10.17 5.84 -9.88
C PRO A 109 11.57 5.38 -10.32
#